data_AF-A0A1L6MXS8-F1
#
_entry.id   AF-A0A1L6MXS8-F1
#
_cell.length_a   1.000
_cell.length_b   1.000
_cell.length_c   1.000
_cell.angle_alpha   90.00
_cell.angle_beta   90.00
_cell.angle_gamma   90.00
#
_symmetry.space_group_name_H-M   'P 1'
#
loop_
_entity.id
_entity.type
_entity.pdbx_description
1 polymer ?
#
loop_
_entity_poly.entity_id
_entity_poly.type
_entity_poly.pdbx_seq_one_letter_code
_entity_poly.pdbx_strand_id
1 'polypeptide(L)'
;MYRRPFRGIFSALDQKGEMRVVKQGSKGGQLAVTRVQLTKMINNHTLLTLCSETEGTHQARVQLACRGMPRSRGIVSVGGSLASRLLLHAYHLCIEHPITGKPLIFIAPPEFEDWLIHGP
;
A
#
# COMPACT_ATOMS: atom_id res chain seq x y z
N MET A 1 -8.12 -13.25 7.79
CA MET A 1 -8.87 -13.61 6.56
C MET A 1 -8.91 -12.39 5.66
N TYR A 2 -8.05 -12.33 4.63
CA TYR A 2 -7.92 -11.16 3.75
C TYR A 2 -9.21 -10.94 2.94
N ARG A 3 -9.81 -9.74 3.01
CA ARG A 3 -11.05 -9.43 2.27
C ARG A 3 -10.71 -8.77 0.94
N ARG A 4 -10.77 -9.60 -0.11
CA ARG A 4 -10.65 -9.30 -1.55
C ARG A 4 -9.29 -8.71 -1.97
N PRO A 5 -8.50 -9.39 -2.83
CA PRO A 5 -7.36 -8.75 -3.46
C PRO A 5 -7.82 -7.55 -4.29
N PHE A 6 -6.98 -6.51 -4.41
CA PHE A 6 -7.09 -5.58 -5.52
C PHE A 6 -6.86 -6.40 -6.79
N ARG A 7 -7.95 -6.84 -7.42
CA ARG A 7 -7.91 -7.79 -8.54
C ARG A 7 -7.09 -7.19 -9.68
N GLY A 8 -5.96 -7.84 -9.99
CA GLY A 8 -5.25 -7.83 -11.27
C GLY A 8 -5.17 -6.48 -11.97
N ILE A 9 -4.74 -5.45 -11.25
CA ILE A 9 -4.57 -4.13 -11.83
C ILE A 9 -3.23 -4.11 -12.56
N PHE A 10 -3.18 -3.57 -13.77
CA PHE A 10 -1.91 -3.38 -14.47
C PHE A 10 -1.38 -1.99 -14.18
N SER A 11 -0.07 -1.86 -14.00
CA SER A 11 0.59 -0.56 -13.84
C SER A 11 1.76 -0.39 -14.80
N ALA A 12 1.91 0.81 -15.36
CA ALA A 12 3.01 1.20 -16.24
C ALA A 12 3.51 2.60 -15.89
N LEU A 13 4.78 2.88 -16.17
CA LEU A 13 5.32 4.23 -16.10
C LEU A 13 4.77 5.05 -17.27
N ASP A 14 4.31 6.26 -17.00
CA ASP A 14 3.92 7.19 -18.04
C ASP A 14 5.13 7.89 -18.69
N GLN A 15 4.88 8.76 -19.66
CA GLN A 15 5.92 9.50 -20.39
C GLN A 15 6.73 10.46 -19.49
N LYS A 16 6.24 10.77 -18.28
CA LYS A 16 6.90 11.60 -17.26
C LYS A 16 7.58 10.76 -16.18
N GLY A 17 7.55 9.43 -16.29
CA GLY A 17 8.11 8.51 -15.29
C GLY A 17 7.22 8.30 -14.06
N GLU A 18 5.93 8.67 -14.12
CA GLU A 18 4.99 8.43 -13.02
C GLU A 18 4.30 7.06 -13.17
N MET A 19 4.22 6.30 -12.08
CA MET A 19 3.52 5.01 -12.07
C MET A 19 1.99 5.23 -12.09
N ARG A 20 1.29 4.65 -13.07
CA ARG A 20 -0.17 4.75 -13.23
C ARG A 20 -0.82 3.40 -13.47
N VAL A 21 -2.10 3.29 -13.12
CA VAL A 21 -2.94 2.15 -13.50
C VAL A 21 -3.26 2.22 -14.99
N VAL A 22 -3.07 1.12 -15.71
CA VAL A 22 -3.31 0.98 -17.15
C VAL A 22 -4.21 -0.21 -17.45
N LYS A 23 -4.74 -0.28 -18.67
CA LYS A 23 -5.51 -1.45 -19.13
C LYS A 23 -4.57 -2.64 -19.38
N GLN A 24 -5.07 -3.85 -19.21
CA GLN A 24 -4.36 -5.06 -19.63
C GLN A 24 -3.98 -4.96 -21.12
N GLY A 25 -2.74 -5.35 -21.45
CA GLY A 25 -2.22 -5.27 -22.82
C GLY A 25 -1.64 -3.91 -23.21
N SER A 26 -1.65 -2.90 -22.32
CA SER A 26 -0.94 -1.64 -22.57
C SER A 26 0.57 -1.88 -22.65
N LYS A 27 1.25 -1.18 -23.57
CA LYS A 27 2.72 -1.25 -23.71
C LYS A 27 3.39 -0.89 -22.39
N GLY A 28 4.21 -1.80 -21.85
CA GLY A 28 4.90 -1.62 -20.56
C GLY A 28 4.03 -1.84 -19.32
N GLY A 29 2.80 -2.32 -19.45
CA GLY A 29 1.94 -2.67 -18.32
C GLY A 29 2.37 -3.99 -17.68
N GLN A 30 2.71 -3.94 -16.40
CA GLN A 30 2.99 -5.11 -15.58
C GLN A 30 1.81 -5.42 -14.67
N LEU A 31 1.55 -6.71 -14.45
CA LEU A 31 0.52 -7.16 -13.52
C LEU A 31 0.96 -6.80 -12.10
N ALA A 32 0.12 -6.05 -11.40
CA ALA A 32 0.34 -5.65 -10.02
C ALA A 32 -0.78 -6.20 -9.13
N VAL A 33 -0.43 -7.07 -8.18
CA VAL A 33 -1.40 -7.71 -7.28
C VAL A 33 -1.07 -7.37 -5.83
N THR A 34 -2.01 -6.75 -5.14
CA THR A 34 -1.91 -6.44 -3.70
C THR A 34 -3.16 -6.96 -2.99
N ARG A 35 -2.98 -7.82 -2.00
CA ARG A 35 -4.04 -8.22 -1.07
C ARG A 35 -4.28 -7.11 -0.07
N VAL A 36 -5.54 -6.83 0.19
CA VAL A 36 -5.95 -5.82 1.17
C VAL A 36 -6.78 -6.50 2.22
N GLN A 37 -6.56 -6.09 3.46
CA GLN A 37 -7.41 -6.47 4.56
C GLN A 37 -7.72 -5.22 5.38
N LEU A 38 -9.00 -5.05 5.67
CA LEU A 38 -9.42 -4.10 6.69
C LEU A 38 -8.95 -4.62 8.05
N THR A 39 -8.07 -3.88 8.71
CA THR A 39 -7.49 -4.27 9.99
C THR A 39 -8.25 -3.62 11.14
N LYS A 40 -8.50 -2.32 11.04
CA LYS A 40 -9.24 -1.58 12.06
C LYS A 40 -9.93 -0.35 11.45
N MET A 41 -11.07 0.01 12.03
CA MET A 41 -11.66 1.33 11.83
C MET A 41 -11.64 2.03 13.18
N ILE A 42 -11.07 3.22 13.24
CA ILE A 42 -11.03 4.05 14.45
C ILE A 42 -11.48 5.45 14.03
N ASN A 43 -12.53 5.97 14.68
CA ASN A 43 -13.13 7.26 14.32
C ASN A 43 -13.41 7.33 12.80
N ASN A 44 -12.86 8.34 12.12
CA ASN A 44 -12.98 8.53 10.67
C ASN A 44 -11.77 7.95 9.89
N HIS A 45 -10.93 7.13 10.53
CA HIS A 45 -9.73 6.54 9.94
C HIS A 45 -9.88 5.04 9.74
N THR A 46 -9.31 4.55 8.64
CA THR A 46 -9.30 3.13 8.27
C THR A 46 -7.87 2.63 8.17
N LEU A 47 -7.52 1.67 9.02
CA LEU A 47 -6.25 0.95 8.97
C LEU A 47 -6.38 -0.27 8.06
N LEU A 48 -5.51 -0.34 7.06
CA LEU A 48 -5.46 -1.42 6.09
C LEU A 48 -4.13 -2.17 6.20
N THR A 49 -4.19 -3.50 6.21
CA THR A 49 -3.03 -4.34 5.95
C THR A 49 -2.96 -4.64 4.46
N LEU A 50 -1.80 -4.37 3.87
CA LEU A 50 -1.50 -4.60 2.47
C LEU A 50 -0.43 -5.70 2.36
N CYS A 51 -0.61 -6.62 1.42
CA CYS A 51 0.39 -7.63 1.10
C CYS A 51 0.57 -7.68 -0.41
N SER A 52 1.74 -7.27 -0.89
CA SER A 52 2.08 -7.30 -2.31
C SER A 52 2.46 -8.73 -2.71
N GLU A 53 1.77 -9.27 -3.72
CA GLU A 53 2.12 -10.57 -4.32
C GLU A 53 3.09 -10.42 -5.49
N THR A 54 3.18 -9.20 -6.04
CA THR A 54 4.07 -8.83 -7.14
C THR A 54 4.98 -7.70 -6.70
N GLU A 55 6.15 -7.61 -7.33
CA GLU A 55 7.06 -6.48 -7.17
C GLU A 55 6.60 -5.32 -8.06
N GLY A 56 6.73 -4.09 -7.56
CA GLY A 56 6.32 -2.91 -8.33
C GLY A 56 6.56 -1.60 -7.58
N THR A 57 7.22 -0.66 -8.25
CA THR A 57 7.49 0.68 -7.70
C THR A 57 6.18 1.40 -7.44
N HIS A 58 5.99 1.92 -6.22
CA HIS A 58 4.78 2.65 -5.82
C HIS A 58 3.46 1.87 -5.97
N GLN A 59 3.50 0.55 -6.18
CA GLN A 59 2.33 -0.28 -6.49
C GLN A 59 1.15 -0.06 -5.55
N ALA A 60 1.35 -0.25 -4.24
CA ALA A 60 0.31 -0.09 -3.23
C ALA A 60 -0.32 1.31 -3.28
N ARG A 61 0.51 2.35 -3.44
CA ARG A 61 0.06 3.76 -3.47
C ARG A 61 -0.80 4.06 -4.69
N VAL A 62 -0.39 3.60 -5.87
CA VAL A 62 -1.11 3.83 -7.13
C VAL A 62 -2.43 3.06 -7.16
N GLN A 63 -2.46 1.84 -6.62
CA GLN A 63 -3.68 1.03 -6.53
C GLN A 63 -4.69 1.63 -5.54
N LEU A 64 -4.25 2.05 -4.36
CA LEU A 64 -5.10 2.75 -3.38
C LEU A 64 -5.71 4.02 -4.00
N ALA A 65 -4.87 4.83 -4.64
CA ALA A 65 -5.28 6.06 -5.31
C ALA A 65 -6.36 5.86 -6.37
N CYS A 66 -6.19 4.82 -7.20
CA CYS A 66 -7.14 4.48 -8.26
C CYS A 66 -8.52 4.10 -7.70
N ARG A 67 -8.59 3.65 -6.44
CA ARG A 67 -9.83 3.27 -5.78
C ARG A 67 -10.49 4.42 -5.02
N GLY A 68 -9.98 5.64 -5.15
CA GLY A 68 -10.46 6.81 -4.42
C GLY A 68 -10.00 6.84 -2.96
N MET A 69 -9.12 5.92 -2.54
CA MET A 69 -8.46 6.04 -1.25
C MET A 69 -7.37 7.11 -1.38
N PRO A 70 -7.25 8.02 -0.40
CA PRO A 70 -6.35 9.14 -0.51
C PRO A 70 -4.94 8.64 -0.84
N ARG A 71 -4.35 9.23 -1.90
CA ARG A 71 -2.92 9.11 -2.15
C ARG A 71 -2.26 9.64 -0.91
N SER A 72 -1.70 8.78 -0.09
CA SER A 72 -0.73 9.20 0.91
C SER A 72 0.59 9.52 0.14
N ARG A 73 0.54 10.53 -0.72
CA ARG A 73 1.49 11.63 -0.60
C ARG A 73 0.91 12.47 0.54
N GLY A 74 1.70 13.28 1.24
CA GLY A 74 1.05 14.35 2.01
C GLY A 74 -0.02 15.00 1.12
N ILE A 75 -1.27 15.07 1.62
CA ILE A 75 -2.47 15.67 1.01
C ILE A 75 -3.35 14.73 0.14
N VAL A 76 -4.47 14.25 0.71
CA VAL A 76 -5.84 14.49 0.21
C VAL A 76 -6.81 14.50 1.40
N SER A 77 -7.53 15.61 1.52
CA SER A 77 -8.63 15.85 2.45
C SER A 77 -9.94 15.28 1.93
N VAL A 78 -10.64 14.55 2.78
CA VAL A 78 -12.08 14.77 3.03
C VAL A 78 -12.18 14.94 4.54
N GLY A 79 -12.16 16.18 5.03
CA GLY A 79 -12.32 16.50 6.46
C GLY A 79 -11.11 17.04 7.25
N GLY A 80 -10.02 17.46 6.61
CA GLY A 80 -9.13 18.49 7.21
C GLY A 80 -8.15 18.09 8.33
N SER A 81 -7.62 16.87 8.34
CA SER A 81 -6.61 16.46 9.34
C SER A 81 -5.27 16.06 8.68
N LEU A 82 -4.16 16.64 9.14
CA LEU A 82 -2.81 16.53 8.55
C LEU A 82 -1.96 15.43 9.22
N ALA A 83 -1.50 14.43 8.46
CA ALA A 83 -0.36 13.61 8.90
C ALA A 83 0.94 14.24 8.36
N SER A 84 1.98 14.35 9.20
CA SER A 84 3.27 14.94 8.84
C SER A 84 4.03 14.17 7.75
N ARG A 85 3.64 12.91 7.49
CA ARG A 85 4.28 12.02 6.52
C ARG A 85 3.29 11.03 5.91
N LEU A 86 3.80 10.23 4.98
CA LEU A 86 3.10 9.09 4.39
C LEU A 86 2.76 8.02 5.45
N LEU A 87 1.45 7.79 5.67
CA LEU A 87 0.95 6.69 6.50
C LEU A 87 0.96 5.34 5.74
N LEU A 88 2.15 4.92 5.32
CA LEU A 88 2.41 3.61 4.72
C LEU A 88 3.68 3.07 5.37
N HIS A 89 3.56 1.93 6.04
CA HIS A 89 4.65 1.36 6.84
C HIS A 89 4.84 -0.11 6.52
N ALA A 90 6.10 -0.51 6.33
CA ALA A 90 6.50 -1.89 6.13
C ALA A 90 6.54 -2.60 7.48
N TYR A 91 5.38 -3.08 7.94
CA TYR A 91 5.23 -3.71 9.25
C TYR A 91 5.98 -5.05 9.37
N HIS A 92 5.95 -5.87 8.32
CA HIS A 92 6.43 -7.24 8.35
C HIS A 92 7.13 -7.59 7.04
N LEU A 93 8.34 -8.12 7.13
CA LEU A 93 9.12 -8.66 6.03
C LEU A 93 9.54 -10.09 6.36
N CYS A 94 9.23 -11.03 5.48
CA CYS A 94 9.70 -12.40 5.58
C CYS A 94 10.49 -12.74 4.31
N ILE A 95 11.74 -13.19 4.49
CA ILE A 95 12.61 -13.63 3.40
C ILE A 95 13.23 -14.98 3.77
N GLU A 96 13.59 -15.77 2.77
CA GLU A 96 14.39 -16.98 3.00
C GLU A 96 15.86 -16.58 3.19
N HIS A 97 16.51 -17.11 4.22
CA HIS A 97 17.92 -16.88 4.44
C HIS A 97 18.73 -17.41 3.25
N PRO A 98 19.58 -16.61 2.58
CA PRO A 98 20.20 -16.99 1.31
C PRO A 98 21.14 -18.20 1.40
N ILE A 99 21.77 -18.40 2.56
CA ILE A 99 22.66 -19.55 2.82
C ILE A 99 21.93 -20.74 3.47
N THR A 100 21.13 -20.50 4.52
CA THR A 100 20.57 -21.59 5.34
C THR A 100 19.18 -22.05 4.90
N GLY A 101 18.49 -21.32 4.01
CA GLY A 101 17.12 -21.58 3.59
C GLY A 101 16.06 -21.40 4.69
N LYS A 102 16.47 -21.03 5.92
CA LYS A 102 15.55 -20.81 7.03
C LYS A 102 14.82 -19.48 6.87
N PRO A 103 13.55 -19.38 7.29
CA PRO A 103 12.83 -18.12 7.22
C PRO A 103 13.45 -17.08 8.18
N LEU A 104 13.71 -15.89 7.67
CA LEU A 104 14.03 -14.69 8.44
C LEU A 104 12.81 -13.78 8.47
N ILE A 105 12.38 -13.42 9.68
CA ILE A 105 11.21 -12.58 9.91
C ILE A 105 11.67 -11.29 10.59
N PHE A 106 11.35 -10.16 9.98
CA PHE A 106 11.61 -8.83 10.50
C PHE A 106 10.27 -8.14 10.76
N ILE A 107 10.10 -7.58 11.96
CA ILE A 107 8.90 -6.84 12.35
C ILE A 107 9.34 -5.44 12.76
N ALA A 108 8.71 -4.43 12.16
CA ALA A 108 8.87 -3.03 12.53
C ALA A 108 7.51 -2.52 13.00
N PRO A 109 7.31 -2.21 14.29
CA PRO A 109 6.04 -1.66 14.77
C PRO A 109 5.77 -0.28 14.13
N PRO A 110 4.52 0.05 13.77
CA PRO A 110 4.19 1.33 13.15
C PRO A 110 4.12 2.44 14.20
N GLU A 111 4.80 3.57 13.96
CA GLU A 111 4.78 4.76 14.84
C GLU A 111 3.50 5.61 14.73
N PHE A 112 2.55 5.24 13.87
CA PHE A 112 1.33 6.02 13.63
C PHE A 112 0.08 5.47 14.33
N GLU A 113 0.21 4.49 15.22
CA GLU A 113 -0.92 3.97 16.00
C GLU A 113 -1.55 5.06 16.86
N ASP A 114 -0.74 5.94 17.46
CA ASP A 114 -1.22 7.08 18.23
C ASP A 114 -2.00 8.07 17.35
N TRP A 115 -1.54 8.31 16.12
CA TRP A 115 -2.24 9.16 15.14
C TRP A 115 -3.62 8.60 14.78
N LEU A 116 -3.79 7.27 14.74
CA LEU A 116 -5.10 6.66 14.47
C LEU A 116 -6.12 6.92 15.58
N ILE A 117 -5.65 7.09 16.82
CA ILE A 117 -6.50 7.30 18.01
C ILE A 117 -6.80 8.78 18.21
N HIS A 118 -5.78 9.61 18.16
CA HIS A 118 -5.86 11.02 18.52
C HIS A 118 -6.16 11.94 17.33
N GLY A 119 -5.96 11.46 16.10
CA GLY A 119 -5.96 12.32 14.93
C GLY A 119 -4.70 13.22 14.92
N PRO A 120 -4.72 14.32 14.16
CA PRO A 120 -3.63 15.28 14.09
C PRO A 120 -3.62 16.22 15.30
#